data_AF-A0A5K0XPJ0-F1
#
_entry.id   AF-A0A5K0XPJ0-F1
#
_cell.length_a   1.000
_cell.length_b   1.000
_cell.length_c   1.000
_cell.angle_alpha   90.00
_cell.angle_beta   90.00
_cell.angle_gamma   90.00
#
_symmetry.space_group_name_H-M   'P 1'
#
loop_
_entity.id
_entity.type
_entity.pdbx_description
1 polymer ?
#
loop_
_entity_poly.entity_id
_entity_poly.type
_entity_poly.pdbx_seq_one_letter_code
_entity_poly.pdbx_strand_id
1 'polypeptide(L)' 'EEGLVFDVRTIRRMELLVLGALKWRMRSVTPFSFINFFLSLSDHDDPSLTADLKARTVETILTTQA' A
#
# COMPACT_ATOMS: atom_id res chain seq x y z
N GLU A 1 26.30 -3.64 -18.58
CA GLU A 1 24.84 -3.79 -18.35
C GLU A 1 24.13 -2.69 -19.10
N GLU A 2 23.42 -3.03 -20.16
CA GLU A 2 22.58 -2.07 -20.88
C GLU A 2 21.36 -1.79 -19.98
N GLY A 3 21.34 -0.61 -19.35
CA GLY A 3 20.26 -0.21 -18.46
C GLY A 3 18.92 -0.24 -19.18
N LEU A 4 17.86 -0.66 -18.49
CA LEU A 4 16.49 -0.60 -19.01
C LEU A 4 16.10 0.87 -19.26
N VAL A 5 16.11 1.30 -20.52
CA VAL A 5 15.70 2.64 -20.93
C VAL A 5 14.18 2.63 -21.15
N PHE A 6 13.43 3.10 -20.15
CA PHE A 6 12.00 3.32 -20.29
C PHE A 6 11.72 4.69 -20.90
N ASP A 7 11.61 4.77 -22.24
CA ASP A 7 11.20 6.01 -22.91
C ASP A 7 9.74 6.37 -22.58
N VAL A 8 9.38 7.65 -22.73
CA VAL A 8 8.03 8.15 -22.43
C VAL A 8 6.93 7.34 -23.14
N ARG A 9 7.19 6.87 -24.37
CA ARG A 9 6.24 6.07 -25.14
C ARG A 9 6.04 4.68 -24.54
N THR A 10 7.11 4.07 -24.05
CA THR A 10 7.08 2.76 -23.40
C THR A 10 6.36 2.83 -22.07
N ILE A 11 6.64 3.85 -21.25
CA ILE A 11 5.94 4.08 -19.97
C ILE A 11 4.44 4.22 -20.21
N ARG A 12 4.02 5.06 -21.17
CA ARG A 12 2.59 5.23 -21.48
C ARG A 12 1.91 3.93 -21.93
N ARG A 13 2.60 3.10 -22.71
CA ARG A 13 2.08 1.78 -23.11
C ARG A 13 1.93 0.84 -21.92
N MET A 14 2.92 0.81 -21.02
CA MET A 14 2.87 0.02 -19.79
C MET A 14 1.73 0.47 -18.88
N GLU A 15 1.55 1.78 -18.67
CA GLU A 15 0.43 2.33 -17.91
C GLU A 15 -0.92 1.86 -18.46
N LEU A 16 -1.14 2.00 -19.78
CA LEU A 16 -2.39 1.57 -20.42
C LEU A 16 -2.62 0.06 -20.32
N LEU A 17 -1.56 -0.76 -20.44
CA LEU A 17 -1.64 -2.21 -20.26
C LEU A 17 -2.03 -2.59 -18.83
N VAL A 18 -1.41 -1.97 -17.83
CA VAL A 18 -1.73 -2.20 -16.41
C VAL A 18 -3.15 -1.75 -16.10
N LEU A 19 -3.56 -0.55 -16.55
CA LEU A 19 -4.91 -0.03 -16.38
C LEU A 19 -5.94 -0.97 -17.02
N GLY A 20 -5.68 -1.43 -18.25
CA GLY A 20 -6.53 -2.39 -18.95
C GLY A 20 -6.64 -3.73 -18.22
N ALA A 21 -5.52 -4.30 -17.78
CA ALA A 21 -5.48 -5.56 -17.04
C ALA A 21 -6.23 -5.47 -15.71
N LEU A 22 -6.11 -4.34 -15.01
CA LEU A 22 -6.87 -4.05 -13.79
C LEU A 22 -8.33 -3.68 -14.04
N LYS A 23 -8.79 -3.64 -15.30
CA LYS A 23 -10.12 -3.14 -15.68
C LYS A 23 -10.41 -1.76 -15.10
N TRP A 24 -9.39 -0.91 -15.06
CA TRP A 24 -9.41 0.43 -14.47
C TRP A 24 -9.74 0.46 -12.96
N ARG A 25 -9.67 -0.69 -12.27
CA ARG A 25 -9.92 -0.79 -10.82
C ARG A 25 -8.66 -0.39 -10.04
N MET A 26 -8.40 0.92 -10.03
CA MET A 26 -7.19 1.51 -9.40
C MET A 26 -7.27 1.61 -7.87
N ARG A 27 -8.42 1.30 -7.28
CA ARG A 27 -8.60 1.29 -5.83
C ARG A 27 -8.13 -0.06 -5.26
N SER A 28 -6.82 -0.23 -5.16
CA SER A 28 -6.25 -1.38 -4.46
C SER A 28 -6.65 -1.34 -2.99
N VAL A 29 -7.10 -2.48 -2.47
CA VAL A 29 -7.34 -2.66 -1.04
C VAL A 29 -6.08 -3.29 -0.45
N THR A 30 -5.41 -2.55 0.42
CA THR A 30 -4.20 -3.00 1.10
C THR A 30 -4.49 -3.24 2.59
N PRO A 31 -3.70 -4.06 3.31
CA PRO A 31 -3.87 -4.24 4.76
C PRO A 31 -3.90 -2.91 5.53
N PHE A 32 -3.15 -1.91 5.06
CA PHE A 32 -3.13 -0.55 5.62
C PHE A 32 -4.50 0.12 5.67
N SER A 33 -5.41 -0.23 4.75
CA SER A 33 -6.77 0.31 4.70
C SER A 33 -7.60 -0.05 5.93
N PHE A 34 -7.21 -1.10 6.67
CA PHE A 34 -7.93 -1.61 7.83
C PHE A 34 -7.30 -1.23 9.16
N ILE A 35 -6.11 -0.60 9.19
CA ILE A 35 -5.39 -0.33 10.45
C ILE A 35 -6.25 0.49 11.40
N ASN A 36 -6.84 1.60 10.93
CA ASN A 36 -7.67 2.44 11.80
C ASN A 36 -8.95 1.72 12.27
N PHE A 37 -9.51 0.84 11.44
CA PHE A 37 -10.67 0.03 11.83
C PHE A 37 -10.31 -0.89 13.00
N PHE A 38 -9.19 -1.61 12.91
CA PHE A 38 -8.75 -2.48 14.01
C PHE A 38 -8.32 -1.71 15.25
N LEU A 39 -7.67 -0.55 15.10
CA LEU A 39 -7.34 0.33 16.23
C LEU A 39 -8.60 0.83 16.94
N SER A 40 -9.69 1.09 16.21
CA SER A 40 -10.96 1.52 16.82
C SER A 40 -11.69 0.42 17.62
N LEU A 41 -11.28 -0.84 17.48
CA LEU A 41 -11.78 -1.94 18.30
C LEU A 41 -11.08 -2.02 19.67
N SER A 42 -9.99 -1.28 19.85
CA SER A 42 -9.28 -1.21 21.13
C SER A 42 -10.08 -0.33 22.09
N ASP A 43 -10.37 -0.82 23.30
CA ASP A 43 -11.08 -0.09 24.36
C ASP A 43 -10.19 0.97 25.06
N HIS A 44 -9.19 1.48 24.35
CA HIS A 44 -8.16 2.35 24.88
C HIS A 44 -8.08 3.61 24.02
N ASP A 45 -8.60 4.71 24.56
CA ASP A 45 -8.51 6.05 23.97
C ASP A 45 -7.14 6.71 24.20
N ASP A 46 -6.10 5.94 24.56
CA ASP A 46 -4.75 6.47 24.72
C ASP A 46 -4.14 6.78 23.33
N PRO A 47 -3.90 8.07 22.99
CA PRO A 47 -3.36 8.45 21.70
C PRO A 47 -1.92 7.95 21.50
N SER A 48 -1.14 7.81 22.58
CA SER A 48 0.24 7.38 22.52
C SER A 48 0.34 5.89 22.16
N LEU A 49 -0.42 5.04 22.86
CA LEU A 49 -0.55 3.63 22.56
C LEU A 49 -1.07 3.39 21.14
N THR A 50 -2.07 4.16 20.71
CA THR A 50 -2.63 4.06 19.34
C THR A 50 -1.58 4.38 18.28
N ALA A 51 -0.75 5.40 18.51
CA ALA A 51 0.33 5.76 17.60
C ALA A 51 1.42 4.67 17.54
N ASP A 52 1.81 4.12 18.67
CA ASP A 52 2.81 3.04 18.75
C ASP A 52 2.32 1.75 18.08
N LEU A 53 1.07 1.35 18.36
CA LEU A 53 0.44 0.18 17.73
C LEU A 53 0.33 0.35 16.22
N LYS A 54 -0.03 1.56 15.76
CA LYS A 54 -0.05 1.88 14.33
C LYS A 54 1.33 1.73 13.70
N ALA A 55 2.37 2.29 14.31
CA ALA A 55 3.74 2.21 13.81
C ALA A 55 4.22 0.75 13.71
N ARG A 56 4.03 -0.03 14.79
CA ARG A 56 4.40 -1.46 14.82
C ARG A 56 3.62 -2.31 13.82
N THR A 57 2.34 -2.01 13.62
CA THR A 57 1.51 -2.71 12.64
C THR A 57 2.01 -2.45 11.22
N VAL A 58 2.34 -1.19 10.90
CA VAL A 58 2.95 -0.82 9.61
C VAL A 58 4.27 -1.56 9.38
N GLU A 59 5.17 -1.56 10.36
CA GLU A 59 6.44 -2.29 10.30
C GLU A 59 6.24 -3.79 10.06
N THR A 60 5.29 -4.40 10.78
CA THR A 60 4.99 -5.84 10.63
C THR A 60 4.45 -6.15 9.23
N ILE A 61 3.54 -5.32 8.70
CA ILE A 61 3.01 -5.50 7.34
C ILE A 61 4.12 -5.38 6.30
N LEU A 62 5.03 -4.40 6.45
CA LEU A 62 6.14 -4.21 5.52
C LEU A 62 7.15 -5.35 5.57
N THR A 63 7.52 -5.82 6.76
CA THR A 63 8.51 -6.89 6.95
C THR A 63 8.01 -8.27 6.53
N THR A 64 6.70 -8.51 6.55
CA THR A 64 6.08 -9.77 6.09
C THR A 64 5.87 -9.86 4.59
N GLN A 65 5.90 -8.72 3.88
CA GLN A 65 5.75 -8.65 2.41
C GLN A 65 7.09 -8.61 1.66
N ALA A 66 8.21 -8.54 2.37
CA ALA A 66 9.57 -8.60 1.84
C ALA A 66 10.06 -10.06 1.77
#